data_AF-A0AA90TFL7-F1
#
_entry.id   AF-A0AA90TFL7-F1
#
_cell.length_a   1.000
_cell.length_b   1.000
_cell.length_c   1.000
_cell.angle_alpha   90.00
_cell.angle_beta   90.00
_cell.angle_gamma   90.00
#
_symmetry.space_group_name_H-M   'P 1'
#
loop_
_entity.id
_entity.type
_entity.pdbx_description
1 polymer ?
#
loop_
_entity_poly.entity_id
_entity_poly.type
_entity_poly.pdbx_seq_one_letter_code
_entity_poly.pdbx_strand_id
1 'polypeptide(L)'
;MKRLKLSKEEKQTLSDMGIYHPHARTRRRAQGVRMLGQGMTLQQVADEFAVHLNSVEHWKQCWLRLGLVGLYEGRHTGRPPSLPL
;
A
#
# COMPACT_ATOMS: atom_id res chain seq x y z
N MET A 1 7.24 17.52 -6.71
CA MET A 1 7.23 16.03 -6.73
C MET A 1 6.39 15.55 -7.91
N LYS A 2 6.85 14.54 -8.65
CA LYS A 2 6.12 14.00 -9.80
C LYS A 2 4.92 13.16 -9.33
N ARG A 3 3.72 13.48 -9.81
CA ARG A 3 2.48 12.77 -9.48
C ARG A 3 2.53 11.34 -10.01
N LEU A 4 2.01 10.38 -9.23
CA LEU A 4 1.83 9.00 -9.68
C LEU A 4 0.75 8.99 -10.77
N LYS A 5 1.10 8.52 -11.97
CA LYS A 5 0.13 8.33 -13.06
C LYS A 5 -0.30 6.87 -13.04
N LEU A 6 -1.61 6.64 -13.03
CA LEU A 6 -2.21 5.31 -13.08
C LEU A 6 -3.13 5.21 -14.30
N SER A 7 -3.06 4.09 -15.00
CA SER A 7 -4.00 3.71 -16.06
C SER A 7 -5.41 3.48 -15.49
N LYS A 8 -6.39 3.27 -16.38
CA LYS A 8 -7.75 2.94 -15.95
C LYS A 8 -7.78 1.57 -15.25
N GLU A 9 -7.04 0.61 -15.79
CA GLU A 9 -6.93 -0.77 -15.31
C GLU A 9 -6.23 -0.81 -13.95
N GLU A 10 -5.15 -0.04 -13.78
CA GLU A 10 -4.45 0.06 -12.50
C GLU A 10 -5.33 0.67 -11.40
N LYS A 11 -6.09 1.73 -11.74
CA LYS A 11 -7.04 2.34 -10.80
C LYS A 11 -8.12 1.35 -10.38
N GLN A 12 -8.65 0.57 -11.32
CA GLN A 12 -9.66 -0.45 -11.04
C GLN A 12 -9.08 -1.55 -10.15
N THR A 13 -7.92 -2.08 -10.52
CA THR A 13 -7.23 -3.14 -9.78
C THR A 13 -6.92 -2.73 -8.34
N LEU A 14 -6.40 -1.51 -8.13
CA LEU A 14 -6.13 -0.98 -6.79
C LEU A 14 -7.42 -0.72 -6.00
N SER A 15 -8.51 -0.36 -6.67
CA SER A 15 -9.83 -0.24 -6.05
C SER A 15 -10.33 -1.58 -5.55
N ASP A 16 -10.30 -2.61 -6.40
CA ASP A 16 -10.78 -3.96 -6.06
C ASP A 16 -9.91 -4.59 -4.97
N MET A 17 -8.58 -4.46 -5.08
CA MET A 17 -7.67 -4.89 -4.01
C MET A 17 -7.93 -4.15 -2.70
N GLY A 18 -8.20 -2.85 -2.76
CA GLY A 18 -8.51 -2.00 -1.60
C GLY A 18 -9.79 -2.40 -0.88
N ILE A 19 -10.74 -3.03 -1.57
CA ILE A 19 -12.04 -3.45 -1.01
C ILE A 19 -11.99 -4.92 -0.57
N TYR A 20 -11.53 -5.81 -1.45
CA TYR A 20 -11.78 -7.25 -1.32
C TYR A 20 -10.59 -8.08 -0.83
N HIS A 21 -9.36 -7.54 -0.83
CA HIS A 21 -8.19 -8.34 -0.46
C HIS A 21 -8.29 -8.82 1.00
N PRO A 22 -7.96 -10.08 1.35
CA PRO A 22 -8.16 -10.63 2.71
C PRO A 22 -7.36 -9.89 3.78
N HIS A 23 -6.13 -9.47 3.47
CA HIS A 23 -5.24 -8.80 4.41
C HIS A 23 -5.48 -7.28 4.48
N ALA A 24 -5.81 -6.78 5.67
CA ALA A 24 -6.10 -5.36 5.92
C ALA A 24 -4.94 -4.43 5.56
N ARG A 25 -3.69 -4.86 5.80
CA ARG A 25 -2.50 -4.06 5.47
C ARG A 25 -2.35 -3.89 3.95
N THR A 26 -2.63 -4.94 3.18
CA THR A 26 -2.63 -4.87 1.71
C THR A 26 -3.76 -3.98 1.20
N ARG A 27 -4.98 -4.10 1.75
CA ARG A 27 -6.10 -3.21 1.41
C ARG A 27 -5.70 -1.74 1.59
N ARG A 28 -5.15 -1.40 2.76
CA ARG A 28 -4.69 -0.05 3.09
C ARG A 28 -3.65 0.47 2.11
N ARG A 29 -2.64 -0.35 1.79
CA ARG A 29 -1.58 0.01 0.84
C ARG A 29 -2.16 0.29 -0.56
N ALA A 30 -3.06 -0.55 -1.05
CA ALA A 30 -3.72 -0.38 -2.34
C ALA A 30 -4.55 0.91 -2.39
N GLN A 31 -5.33 1.19 -1.34
CA GLN A 31 -6.09 2.43 -1.22
C GLN A 31 -5.17 3.66 -1.22
N GLY A 32 -4.07 3.63 -0.45
CA GLY A 32 -3.09 4.71 -0.42
C GLY A 32 -2.45 4.98 -1.79
N VAL A 33 -2.03 3.95 -2.51
CA VAL A 33 -1.47 4.11 -3.87
C VAL A 33 -2.52 4.68 -4.84
N ARG A 34 -3.78 4.24 -4.75
CA ARG A 34 -4.89 4.79 -5.54
C ARG A 34 -5.10 6.29 -5.26
N MET A 35 -5.09 6.70 -4.00
CA MET A 35 -5.22 8.11 -3.58
C MET A 35 -4.08 8.98 -4.12
N LEU A 36 -2.84 8.47 -4.11
CA LEU A 36 -1.71 9.17 -4.75
C LEU A 36 -1.92 9.36 -6.26
N GLY A 37 -2.47 8.34 -6.95
CA GLY A 37 -2.87 8.46 -8.35
C GLY A 37 -3.98 9.50 -8.60
N GLN A 38 -4.88 9.65 -7.64
CA GLN A 38 -5.93 10.69 -7.63
C GLN A 38 -5.39 12.10 -7.34
N GLY A 39 -4.13 12.22 -6.95
CA GLY A 39 -3.43 13.50 -6.82
C GLY A 39 -3.27 13.97 -5.39
N MET A 40 -3.64 13.15 -4.40
CA MET A 40 -3.31 13.44 -3.01
C MET A 40 -1.79 13.41 -2.81
N THR A 41 -1.31 14.25 -1.89
CA THR A 41 0.09 14.26 -1.48
C THR A 41 0.39 13.09 -0.54
N LEU A 42 1.67 12.77 -0.35
CA LEU A 42 2.07 11.75 0.62
C LEU A 42 1.57 12.08 2.03
N GLN A 43 1.61 13.35 2.42
CA GLN A 43 1.17 13.79 3.74
C GLN A 43 -0.34 13.60 3.92
N GLN A 44 -1.15 14.02 2.94
CA GLN A 44 -2.60 13.82 2.99
C GLN A 44 -2.99 12.35 3.13
N VAL A 45 -2.31 11.46 2.38
CA VAL A 45 -2.55 10.02 2.50
C VAL A 45 -2.03 9.47 3.84
N ALA A 46 -0.93 10.00 4.36
CA ALA A 46 -0.39 9.58 5.65
C ALA A 46 -1.35 9.94 6.79
N ASP A 47 -1.92 11.14 6.75
CA ASP A 47 -2.91 11.64 7.70
C ASP A 47 -4.19 10.81 7.66
N GLU A 48 -4.71 10.50 6.46
CA GLU A 48 -5.90 9.65 6.25
C GLU A 48 -5.78 8.28 6.93
N PHE A 49 -4.59 7.69 6.92
CA PHE A 49 -4.33 6.37 7.50
C PHE A 49 -3.69 6.41 8.89
N ALA A 50 -3.46 7.60 9.45
CA ALA A 50 -2.72 7.81 10.70
C ALA A 50 -1.37 7.05 10.72
N VAL A 51 -0.60 7.14 9.62
CA VAL A 51 0.73 6.54 9.48
C VAL A 51 1.80 7.60 9.24
N HIS A 52 3.06 7.23 9.39
CA HIS A 52 4.16 8.11 9.03
C HIS A 52 4.29 8.26 7.51
N LEU A 53 4.66 9.46 7.02
CA LEU A 53 4.85 9.77 5.59
C LEU A 53 5.76 8.76 4.86
N ASN A 54 6.84 8.32 5.52
CA ASN A 54 7.75 7.30 4.97
C ASN A 54 7.06 5.96 4.64
N SER A 55 5.99 5.61 5.37
CA SER A 55 5.21 4.41 5.06
C SER A 55 4.53 4.55 3.70
N VAL A 56 3.94 5.71 3.43
CA VAL A 56 3.25 6.01 2.17
C VAL A 56 4.23 6.08 1.02
N GLU A 57 5.38 6.75 1.21
CA GLU A 57 6.45 6.76 0.19
C GLU A 57 6.94 5.34 -0.09
N HIS A 58 7.11 4.50 0.93
CA HIS A 58 7.48 3.10 0.75
C HIS A 58 6.44 2.32 -0.07
N TRP A 59 5.13 2.50 0.18
CA TRP A 59 4.08 1.84 -0.62
C TRP A 59 4.13 2.25 -2.09
N LYS A 60 4.33 3.54 -2.36
CA LYS A 60 4.50 4.08 -3.71
C LYS A 60 5.73 3.50 -4.41
N GLN A 61 6.87 3.41 -3.71
CA GLN A 61 8.09 2.83 -4.27
C GLN A 61 7.92 1.33 -4.57
N CYS A 62 7.30 0.58 -3.66
CA CYS A 62 6.97 -0.83 -3.87
C CYS A 62 6.04 -1.02 -5.07
N TRP A 63 5.01 -0.18 -5.22
CA TRP A 63 4.12 -0.21 -6.38
C TRP A 63 4.88 0.04 -7.69
N LEU A 64 5.67 1.12 -7.76
CA LEU A 64 6.42 1.48 -8.96
C LEU A 64 7.44 0.41 -9.38
N ARG A 65 7.98 -0.34 -8.42
CA ARG A 65 9.00 -1.36 -8.66
C ARG A 65 8.42 -2.76 -8.93
N LEU A 66 7.35 -3.14 -8.23
CA LEU A 66 6.87 -4.53 -8.15
C LEU A 66 5.38 -4.68 -8.49
N GLY A 67 4.66 -3.59 -8.77
CA GLY A 67 3.22 -3.61 -8.99
C GLY A 67 2.46 -4.19 -7.79
N LEU A 68 1.47 -5.04 -8.07
CA LEU A 68 0.59 -5.66 -7.06
C LEU A 68 1.37 -6.44 -5.99
N VAL A 69 2.40 -7.17 -6.40
CA VAL A 69 3.21 -8.00 -5.49
C VAL A 69 3.90 -7.14 -4.43
N GLY A 70 4.26 -5.89 -4.78
CA GLY A 70 4.85 -4.95 -3.84
C GLY A 70 3.91 -4.50 -2.71
N LEU A 71 2.60 -4.70 -2.86
CA LEU A 71 1.61 -4.28 -1.87
C LEU A 71 1.23 -5.40 -0.89
N TYR A 72 1.58 -6.65 -1.21
CA TYR A 72 1.35 -7.79 -0.34
C TYR A 72 2.09 -7.64 0.99
N GLU A 73 1.50 -8.22 2.04
CA GLU A 73 2.18 -8.33 3.31
C GLU A 73 3.41 -9.24 3.11
N GLY A 74 4.60 -8.71 3.37
CA GLY A 74 5.82 -9.50 3.26
C GLY A 74 5.76 -10.67 4.24
N ARG A 75 6.41 -11.79 3.89
CA ARG A 75 6.48 -12.96 4.78
C ARG A 75 7.07 -12.51 6.11
N HIS A 76 6.35 -12.73 7.21
CA HIS A 76 6.85 -12.43 8.54
C HIS A 76 8.13 -13.23 8.80
N THR A 77 9.29 -12.58 8.75
CA THR A 77 10.57 -13.14 9.23
C THR A 77 10.75 -12.82 10.72
N GLY A 78 9.65 -12.74 11.47
CA GLY A 78 9.70 -12.61 12.92
C GLY A 78 10.27 -13.89 13.52
N ARG A 79 10.90 -13.76 14.70
CA ARG A 79 11.33 -14.92 15.49
C ARG A 79 10.09 -15.80 15.76
N PRO A 80 10.15 -17.12 15.50
CA PRO A 80 9.08 -18.02 15.89
C PRO A 80 8.74 -17.83 17.37
N PRO A 81 7.45 -17.87 17.76
CA PRO A 81 7.09 -17.85 19.17
C PRO A 81 7.84 -18.97 19.89
N SER A 82 8.52 -18.67 20.99
CA SER A 82 9.07 -19.68 21.87
C SER A 82 7.90 -20.51 22.39
N LEU A 83 7.84 -21.79 22.03
CA LEU A 83 6.86 -22.71 22.58
C LEU A 83 6.95 -22.68 24.11
N PRO A 84 5.84 -22.59 24.85
CA PRO A 84 5.87 -22.83 26.29
C PRO A 84 6.28 -24.29 26.53
N LEU A 85 7.21 -24.49 27.47
CA LEU A 85 7.58 -25.81 28.01
C LEU A 85 6.40 -26.46 28.72
#